data_AF-A0A6L6BNR1-F1
#
_entry.id   AF-A0A6L6BNR1-F1
#
_cell.length_a   1.000
_cell.length_b   1.000
_cell.length_c   1.000
_cell.angle_alpha   90.00
_cell.angle_beta   90.00
_cell.angle_gamma   90.00
#
_symmetry.space_group_name_H-M   'P 1'
#
loop_
_entity.id
_entity.type
_entity.pdbx_description
1 polymer ?
#
loop_
_entity_poly.entity_id
_entity_poly.type
_entity_poly.pdbx_seq_one_letter_code
_entity_poly.pdbx_strand_id
1 'polypeptide(L)'
;MMAIETSSRRSAVVAPTMNSVNLETIWVFGDQLNRDIGALRLARPDTHQILMVESRAKVASRRWHIQRAHFIVASMRRFADELREEGFSVDYQRADSMRDGVRRHQEMCAPSQISVTEPNSFAARELVASLDVHVELSDQFLCHPSLFEEFAGTRKTFKMEDFYRWQRKRLNILMDGDTPVGGQWNFDEENREPPPKTGHDRWPQPVYAQLDEIDAEVMRDVSETTWGAVPDGTWAT
;
A
#
# COMPACT_ATOMS: atom_id res chain seq x y z
N MET A 1 23.47 67.84 -22.52
CA MET A 1 23.78 67.09 -21.28
C MET A 1 22.51 66.37 -20.90
N MET A 2 22.51 65.04 -21.04
CA MET A 2 21.40 64.14 -20.75
C MET A 2 21.04 64.19 -19.27
N ALA A 3 19.75 64.23 -18.94
CA ALA A 3 19.24 63.75 -17.67
C ALA A 3 17.98 62.94 -17.97
N ILE A 4 18.16 61.62 -17.99
CA ILE A 4 17.13 60.60 -18.12
C ILE A 4 16.51 60.46 -16.73
N GLU A 5 15.25 60.87 -16.56
CA GLU A 5 14.48 60.55 -15.36
C GLU A 5 14.08 59.08 -15.39
N THR A 6 14.72 58.28 -14.54
CA THR A 6 14.43 56.87 -14.36
C THR A 6 13.21 56.71 -13.45
N SER A 7 12.04 56.52 -14.07
CA SER A 7 10.80 56.10 -13.41
C SER A 7 10.97 54.69 -12.80
N SER A 8 11.22 54.63 -11.48
CA SER A 8 11.21 53.38 -10.71
C SER A 8 9.77 52.86 -10.56
N ARG A 9 9.34 52.01 -11.50
CA ARG A 9 8.16 51.17 -11.32
C ARG A 9 8.58 49.98 -10.46
N ARG A 10 8.31 50.05 -9.15
CA ARG A 10 8.23 48.84 -8.32
C ARG A 10 7.02 48.04 -8.80
N SER A 11 7.27 47.02 -9.59
CA SER A 11 6.28 45.97 -9.85
C SER A 11 5.92 45.35 -8.51
N ALA A 12 4.69 45.61 -8.05
CA ALA A 12 4.09 44.82 -6.99
C ALA A 12 4.01 43.38 -7.51
N VAL A 13 4.82 42.50 -6.93
CA VAL A 13 4.63 41.06 -7.08
C VAL A 13 3.30 40.76 -6.41
N VAL A 14 2.27 40.60 -7.23
CA VAL A 14 1.01 39.99 -6.80
C VAL A 14 1.37 38.55 -6.46
N ALA A 15 1.54 38.28 -5.16
CA ALA A 15 1.57 36.91 -4.68
C ALA A 15 0.28 36.24 -5.19
N PRO A 16 0.35 35.11 -5.91
CA PRO A 16 -0.86 34.38 -6.21
C PRO A 16 -1.42 33.96 -4.84
N THR A 17 -2.56 34.53 -4.48
CA THR A 17 -3.44 33.90 -3.50
C THR A 17 -3.81 32.56 -4.09
N MET A 18 -3.00 31.54 -3.80
CA MET A 18 -3.45 30.16 -3.85
C MET A 18 -4.65 30.15 -2.91
N ASN A 19 -5.86 30.10 -3.49
CA ASN A 19 -6.96 29.47 -2.78
C ASN A 19 -6.43 28.11 -2.37
N SER A 20 -6.01 27.99 -1.12
CA SER A 20 -5.55 26.73 -0.56
C SER A 20 -6.79 25.86 -0.58
N VAL A 21 -6.94 25.06 -1.63
CA VAL A 21 -7.95 24.02 -1.67
C VAL A 21 -7.62 23.16 -0.46
N ASN A 22 -8.52 23.13 0.51
CA ASN A 22 -8.33 22.34 1.71
C ASN A 22 -8.59 20.88 1.31
N LEU A 23 -7.56 20.23 0.79
CA LEU A 23 -7.61 18.86 0.33
C LEU A 23 -7.70 17.94 1.55
N GLU A 24 -8.62 16.99 1.49
CA GLU A 24 -8.63 15.86 2.43
C GLU A 24 -7.37 15.02 2.20
N THR A 25 -6.85 14.41 3.26
CA THR A 25 -5.67 13.55 3.13
C THR A 25 -6.07 12.10 3.17
N ILE A 26 -5.53 11.29 2.25
CA ILE A 26 -5.57 9.84 2.37
C ILE A 26 -4.19 9.34 2.80
N TRP A 27 -4.13 8.72 3.97
CA TRP A 27 -2.93 8.04 4.43
C TRP A 27 -2.89 6.60 3.91
N VAL A 28 -1.81 6.25 3.21
CA VAL A 28 -1.61 4.93 2.59
C VAL A 28 -0.48 4.18 3.28
N PHE A 29 -0.77 2.97 3.78
CA PHE A 29 0.25 2.07 4.32
C PHE A 29 1.01 1.32 3.21
N GLY A 30 2.23 0.87 3.52
CA GLY A 30 3.10 0.16 2.58
C GLY A 30 2.60 -1.22 2.11
N ASP A 31 1.53 -1.76 2.70
CA ASP A 31 0.84 -2.98 2.26
C ASP A 31 -0.50 -2.70 1.55
N GLN A 32 -0.81 -1.42 1.28
CA GLN A 32 -2.06 -0.95 0.66
C GLN A 32 -1.82 -0.17 -0.63
N LEU A 33 -0.74 -0.50 -1.36
CA LEU A 33 -0.31 0.15 -2.59
C LEU A 33 -1.20 -0.27 -3.77
N ASN A 34 -2.46 0.16 -3.74
CA ASN A 34 -3.46 -0.17 -4.73
C ASN A 34 -4.47 0.99 -4.84
N ARG A 35 -4.58 1.53 -6.05
CA ARG A 35 -5.41 2.70 -6.38
C ARG A 35 -6.92 2.46 -6.21
N ASP A 36 -7.36 1.20 -6.26
CA ASP A 36 -8.75 0.78 -6.41
C ASP A 36 -9.38 0.22 -5.12
N ILE A 37 -8.74 0.36 -3.96
CA ILE A 37 -9.23 -0.20 -2.68
C ILE A 37 -9.39 0.87 -1.60
N GLY A 38 -10.25 0.57 -0.62
CA GLY A 38 -10.43 1.35 0.61
C GLY A 38 -10.49 2.86 0.38
N ALA A 39 -9.73 3.61 1.19
CA ALA A 39 -9.71 5.07 1.17
C ALA A 39 -9.24 5.67 -0.17
N LEU A 40 -8.40 4.97 -0.94
CA LEU A 40 -7.91 5.49 -2.23
C LEU A 40 -8.95 5.42 -3.33
N ARG A 41 -9.86 4.44 -3.31
CA ARG A 41 -10.75 4.14 -4.45
C ARG A 41 -11.44 5.36 -5.04
N LEU A 42 -12.00 6.23 -4.19
CA LEU A 42 -12.78 7.40 -4.62
C LEU A 42 -12.00 8.72 -4.60
N ALA A 43 -10.71 8.65 -4.25
CA ALA A 43 -9.82 9.79 -4.23
C ALA A 43 -9.71 10.44 -5.61
N ARG A 44 -9.60 11.77 -5.64
CA ARG A 44 -9.28 12.52 -6.85
C ARG A 44 -8.27 13.63 -6.55
N PRO A 45 -7.36 13.97 -7.48
CA PRO A 45 -6.34 14.99 -7.27
C PRO A 45 -6.84 16.39 -6.88
N ASP A 46 -8.06 16.74 -7.30
CA ASP A 46 -8.69 18.03 -7.05
C ASP A 46 -9.32 18.15 -5.65
N THR A 47 -9.45 17.03 -4.94
CA THR A 47 -10.13 16.93 -3.64
C THR A 47 -9.27 16.29 -2.55
N HIS A 48 -8.25 15.51 -2.95
CA HIS A 48 -7.42 14.76 -2.03
C HIS A 48 -5.92 14.98 -2.28
N GLN A 49 -5.16 14.96 -1.20
CA GLN A 49 -3.72 14.75 -1.20
C GLN A 49 -3.40 13.40 -0.54
N ILE A 50 -2.24 12.86 -0.83
CA ILE A 50 -1.82 11.55 -0.32
C ILE A 50 -0.70 11.72 0.70
N LEU A 51 -0.82 11.05 1.83
CA LEU A 51 0.25 10.87 2.80
C LEU A 51 0.78 9.44 2.71
N MET A 52 2.09 9.30 2.57
CA MET A 52 2.80 8.03 2.73
C MET A 52 3.93 8.21 3.73
N VAL A 53 4.11 7.25 4.64
CA VAL A 53 5.15 7.34 5.67
C VAL A 53 6.09 6.13 5.60
N GLU A 54 7.34 6.39 5.20
CA GLU A 54 8.45 5.44 5.30
C GLU A 54 9.03 5.53 6.73
N SER A 55 8.66 4.58 7.59
CA SER A 55 9.05 4.58 9.01
C SER A 55 10.33 3.77 9.26
N ARG A 56 11.37 4.45 9.76
CA ARG A 56 12.63 3.79 10.20
C ARG A 56 12.38 2.76 11.29
N ALA A 57 11.58 3.11 12.31
CA ALA A 57 11.22 2.19 13.38
C ALA A 57 10.48 0.95 12.86
N LYS A 58 9.68 1.08 11.79
CA LYS A 58 8.99 -0.08 11.20
C LYS A 58 9.96 -1.03 10.51
N VAL A 59 10.87 -0.52 9.68
CA VAL A 59 11.90 -1.32 9.02
C VAL A 59 12.80 -2.01 10.05
N ALA A 60 13.18 -1.28 11.11
CA ALA A 60 14.01 -1.79 12.20
C ALA A 60 13.25 -2.65 13.24
N SER A 61 11.92 -2.71 13.19
CA SER A 61 11.10 -3.37 14.24
C SER A 61 11.35 -4.87 14.40
N ARG A 62 11.85 -5.50 13.35
CA ARG A 62 12.28 -6.89 13.32
C ARG A 62 13.48 -6.99 12.39
N ARG A 63 14.25 -8.06 12.55
CA ARG A 63 15.38 -8.38 11.68
C ARG A 63 14.88 -8.81 10.28
N TRP A 64 14.49 -7.85 9.44
CA TRP A 64 13.96 -8.09 8.10
C TRP A 64 15.03 -8.58 7.13
N HIS A 65 14.65 -9.50 6.24
CA HIS A 65 15.48 -9.83 5.09
C HIS A 65 15.56 -8.62 4.16
N ILE A 66 16.73 -8.34 3.60
CA ILE A 66 16.98 -7.14 2.79
C ILE A 66 16.08 -7.07 1.56
N GLN A 67 15.83 -8.20 0.87
CA GLN A 67 14.86 -8.26 -0.23
C GLN A 67 13.43 -7.87 0.17
N ARG A 68 12.99 -8.17 1.40
CA ARG A 68 11.66 -7.76 1.88
C ARG A 68 11.62 -6.26 2.15
N ALA A 69 12.64 -5.73 2.81
CA ALA A 69 12.72 -4.30 3.08
C ALA A 69 12.77 -3.51 1.78
N HIS A 70 13.63 -3.95 0.85
CA HIS A 70 13.72 -3.45 -0.50
C HIS A 70 12.37 -3.47 -1.21
N PHE A 71 11.73 -4.64 -1.31
CA PHE A 71 10.43 -4.79 -1.96
C PHE A 71 9.39 -3.79 -1.45
N ILE A 72 9.21 -3.69 -0.13
CA ILE A 72 8.19 -2.81 0.44
C ILE A 72 8.54 -1.33 0.18
N VAL A 73 9.76 -0.90 0.48
CA VAL A 73 10.14 0.52 0.38
C VAL A 73 10.20 0.97 -1.08
N ALA A 74 10.74 0.15 -1.96
CA ALA A 74 10.83 0.45 -3.38
C ALA A 74 9.42 0.51 -4.02
N SER A 75 8.52 -0.43 -3.68
CA SER A 75 7.11 -0.35 -4.08
C SER A 75 6.45 0.94 -3.59
N MET A 76 6.68 1.31 -2.33
CA MET A 76 6.10 2.53 -1.77
C MET A 76 6.57 3.79 -2.51
N ARG A 77 7.85 3.88 -2.85
CA ARG A 77 8.40 5.04 -3.57
C ARG A 77 7.86 5.12 -4.99
N ARG A 78 7.80 3.99 -5.71
CA ARG A 78 7.22 3.92 -7.06
C ARG A 78 5.73 4.24 -7.06
N PHE A 79 4.97 3.69 -6.13
CA PHE A 79 3.54 4.00 -6.00
C PHE A 79 3.30 5.49 -5.68
N ALA A 80 4.19 6.12 -4.92
CA ALA A 80 4.12 7.57 -4.71
C ALA A 80 4.36 8.35 -6.01
N ASP A 81 5.27 7.89 -6.86
CA ASP A 81 5.53 8.50 -8.16
C ASP A 81 4.37 8.27 -9.14
N GLU A 82 3.80 7.06 -9.20
CA GLU A 82 2.58 6.77 -9.97
C GLU A 82 1.42 7.69 -9.58
N LEU A 83 1.20 7.90 -8.27
CA LEU A 83 0.16 8.82 -7.79
C LEU A 83 0.45 10.29 -8.15
N ARG A 84 1.73 10.70 -8.17
CA ARG A 84 2.11 12.04 -8.64
C ARG A 84 1.87 12.20 -10.14
N GLU A 85 2.14 11.15 -10.93
CA GLU A 85 1.87 11.12 -12.37
C GLU A 85 0.36 11.18 -12.66
N GLU A 86 -0.48 10.59 -11.80
CA GLU A 86 -1.93 10.75 -11.82
C GLU A 86 -2.40 12.17 -11.42
N GLY A 87 -1.50 13.01 -10.91
CA GLY A 87 -1.75 14.41 -10.55
C GLY A 87 -2.00 14.68 -9.07
N PHE A 88 -1.94 13.66 -8.20
CA PHE A 88 -2.07 13.88 -6.76
C PHE A 88 -0.88 14.66 -6.19
N SER A 89 -1.16 15.51 -5.21
CA SER A 89 -0.12 15.99 -4.29
C SER A 89 0.23 14.86 -3.32
N VAL A 90 1.47 14.37 -3.35
CA VAL A 90 1.91 13.25 -2.51
C VAL A 90 2.99 13.70 -1.52
N ASP A 91 2.60 13.78 -0.24
CA ASP A 91 3.49 13.98 0.89
C ASP A 91 4.12 12.63 1.30
N TYR A 92 5.35 12.40 0.85
CA TYR A 92 6.11 11.20 1.19
C TYR A 92 7.08 11.49 2.34
N GLN A 93 6.71 11.09 3.55
CA GLN A 93 7.46 11.34 4.77
C GLN A 93 8.43 10.20 5.08
N ARG A 94 9.74 10.48 5.04
CA ARG A 94 10.75 9.62 5.70
C ARG A 94 10.87 10.03 7.17
N ALA A 95 10.34 9.22 8.07
CA ALA A 95 10.20 9.57 9.49
C ALA A 95 10.69 8.46 10.43
N ASP A 96 10.95 8.82 11.69
CA ASP A 96 11.42 7.85 12.68
C ASP A 96 10.29 6.86 13.03
N SER A 97 9.06 7.36 13.18
CA SER A 97 7.86 6.53 13.37
C SER A 97 6.72 6.95 12.43
N MET A 98 5.75 6.06 12.23
CA MET A 98 4.50 6.38 11.53
C MET A 98 3.78 7.58 12.18
N ARG A 99 3.75 7.64 13.52
CA ARG A 99 3.16 8.74 14.28
C ARG A 99 3.84 10.07 13.99
N ASP A 100 5.17 10.08 13.93
CA ASP A 100 5.93 11.30 13.63
C ASP A 100 5.66 11.79 12.21
N GLY A 101 5.54 10.88 11.24
CA GLY A 101 5.19 11.23 9.86
C GLY A 101 3.79 11.86 9.76
N VAL A 102 2.79 11.25 10.39
CA VAL A 102 1.42 11.80 10.44
C VAL A 102 1.40 13.16 11.14
N ARG A 103 2.09 13.33 12.28
CA ARG A 103 2.17 14.61 12.98
C ARG A 103 2.79 15.70 12.10
N ARG A 104 3.92 15.42 11.44
CA ARG A 104 4.57 16.37 10.52
C ARG A 104 3.64 16.77 9.38
N HIS A 105 2.91 15.81 8.81
CA HIS A 105 1.91 16.10 7.79
C HIS A 105 0.81 17.03 8.29
N GLN A 106 0.27 16.77 9.50
CA GLN A 106 -0.74 17.63 10.11
C GLN A 106 -0.23 19.06 10.33
N GLU A 107 1.02 19.22 10.78
CA GLU A 107 1.67 20.52 10.99
C GLU A 107 1.90 21.29 9.68
N MET A 108 2.29 20.60 8.60
CA MET A 108 2.62 21.22 7.32
C MET A 108 1.40 21.50 6.44
N CYS A 109 0.48 20.54 6.35
CA CYS A 109 -0.65 20.60 5.41
C CYS A 109 -1.96 21.05 6.06
N ALA A 110 -2.08 20.96 7.39
CA ALA A 110 -3.30 21.27 8.14
C ALA A 110 -4.59 20.72 7.48
N PRO A 111 -4.65 19.42 7.13
CA PRO A 111 -5.76 18.86 6.38
C PRO A 111 -7.06 18.94 7.20
N SER A 112 -8.19 19.15 6.53
CA SER A 112 -9.53 19.11 7.15
C SER A 112 -9.85 17.74 7.78
N GLN A 113 -9.35 16.66 7.19
CA GLN A 113 -9.51 15.29 7.62
C GLN A 113 -8.37 14.41 7.07
N ILE A 114 -7.98 13.39 7.82
CA ILE A 114 -7.13 12.29 7.31
C ILE A 114 -7.96 11.01 7.32
N SER A 115 -8.13 10.39 6.16
CA SER A 115 -8.76 9.07 6.01
C SER A 115 -7.70 7.99 5.75
N VAL A 116 -7.93 6.78 6.25
CA VAL A 116 -6.99 5.65 6.10
C VAL A 116 -7.76 4.35 5.91
N THR A 117 -7.30 3.48 5.00
CA THR A 117 -7.87 2.14 4.86
C THR A 117 -7.55 1.30 6.09
N GLU A 118 -8.52 0.55 6.61
CA GLU A 118 -8.37 -0.32 7.77
C GLU A 118 -7.04 -1.10 7.77
N PRO A 119 -6.19 -0.93 8.81
CA PRO A 119 -4.90 -1.60 8.83
C PRO A 119 -4.99 -3.12 9.04
N ASN A 120 -4.05 -3.85 8.46
CA ASN A 120 -4.00 -5.32 8.48
C ASN A 120 -3.24 -5.91 9.69
N SER A 121 -2.79 -5.09 10.65
CA SER A 121 -2.07 -5.57 11.83
C SER A 121 -2.57 -4.92 13.12
N PHE A 122 -2.56 -5.66 14.23
CA PHE A 122 -2.98 -5.16 15.55
C PHE A 122 -2.27 -3.85 15.92
N ALA A 123 -0.93 -3.82 15.83
CA ALA A 123 -0.15 -2.63 16.17
C ALA A 123 -0.50 -1.40 15.31
N ALA A 124 -0.84 -1.60 14.03
CA ALA A 124 -1.26 -0.50 13.16
C ALA A 124 -2.70 -0.04 13.46
N ARG A 125 -3.60 -0.97 13.80
CA ARG A 125 -4.96 -0.65 14.26
C ARG A 125 -4.93 0.15 15.57
N GLU A 126 -4.09 -0.25 16.53
CA GLU A 126 -3.88 0.50 17.77
C GLU A 126 -3.31 1.89 17.52
N LEU A 127 -2.34 2.02 16.61
CA LEU A 127 -1.80 3.32 16.21
C LEU A 127 -2.89 4.21 15.62
N VAL A 128 -3.63 3.73 14.62
CA VAL A 128 -4.70 4.46 13.95
C VAL A 128 -5.80 4.88 14.94
N ALA A 129 -6.22 3.97 15.82
CA ALA A 129 -7.23 4.27 16.85
C ALA A 129 -6.77 5.31 17.89
N SER A 130 -5.46 5.54 18.01
CA SER A 130 -4.87 6.53 18.91
C SER A 130 -4.58 7.89 18.23
N LEU A 131 -5.00 8.06 16.97
CA LEU A 131 -4.84 9.26 16.17
C LEU A 131 -6.22 9.78 15.77
N ASP A 132 -6.32 11.08 15.51
CA ASP A 132 -7.53 11.70 14.97
C ASP A 132 -7.58 11.50 13.44
N VAL A 133 -7.95 10.29 13.03
CA VAL A 133 -8.08 9.89 11.62
C VAL A 133 -9.37 9.09 11.40
N HIS A 134 -9.96 9.23 10.23
CA HIS A 134 -11.12 8.46 9.80
C HIS A 134 -10.67 7.13 9.19
N VAL A 135 -11.36 6.04 9.54
CA VAL A 135 -11.01 4.69 9.06
C VAL A 135 -12.03 4.24 8.04
N GLU A 136 -11.55 3.96 6.83
CA GLU A 136 -12.32 3.42 5.72
C GLU A 136 -12.20 1.90 5.67
N LEU A 137 -13.33 1.22 5.44
CA LEU A 137 -13.40 -0.23 5.39
C LEU A 137 -12.43 -0.79 4.33
N SER A 138 -11.67 -1.82 4.69
CA SER A 138 -10.80 -2.50 3.73
C SER A 138 -11.57 -3.55 2.94
N ASP A 139 -11.36 -3.54 1.63
CA ASP A 139 -11.81 -4.58 0.69
C ASP A 139 -10.65 -5.19 -0.10
N GLN A 140 -9.45 -5.10 0.46
CA GLN A 140 -8.26 -5.81 -0.02
C GLN A 140 -8.44 -7.34 0.02
N PHE A 141 -9.32 -7.83 0.89
CA PHE A 141 -9.64 -9.25 1.01
C PHE A 141 -11.06 -9.54 0.57
N LEU A 142 -11.25 -10.70 -0.08
CA LEU A 142 -12.58 -11.20 -0.47
C LEU A 142 -13.52 -11.40 0.72
N CYS A 143 -12.99 -11.55 1.94
CA CYS A 143 -13.74 -11.74 3.17
C CYS A 143 -13.27 -10.73 4.23
N HIS A 144 -14.05 -9.68 4.43
CA HIS A 144 -13.86 -8.75 5.54
C HIS A 144 -14.09 -9.46 6.89
N PRO A 145 -13.43 -9.06 8.00
CA PRO A 145 -13.69 -9.61 9.34
C PRO A 145 -15.17 -9.66 9.77
N SER A 146 -15.97 -8.63 9.48
CA SER A 146 -17.41 -8.65 9.78
C SER A 146 -18.17 -9.75 9.01
N LEU A 147 -17.77 -10.04 7.78
CA LEU A 147 -18.34 -11.12 6.99
C LEU A 147 -17.83 -12.49 7.47
N PHE A 148 -16.60 -12.54 7.97
CA PHE A 148 -16.09 -13.73 8.65
C PHE A 148 -16.86 -14.02 9.95
N GLU A 149 -17.34 -13.02 10.68
CA GLU A 149 -18.18 -13.20 11.87
C GLU A 149 -19.52 -13.89 11.52
N GLU A 150 -20.10 -13.60 10.35
CA GLU A 150 -21.28 -14.33 9.85
C GLU A 150 -20.96 -15.81 9.59
N PHE A 151 -19.80 -16.09 8.97
CA PHE A 151 -19.33 -17.46 8.81
C PHE A 151 -19.03 -18.14 10.16
N ALA A 152 -18.45 -17.43 11.12
CA ALA A 152 -18.15 -17.96 12.43
C ALA A 152 -19.46 -18.33 13.15
N GLY A 153 -20.44 -17.43 13.18
CA GLY A 153 -21.71 -17.63 13.88
C GLY A 153 -21.49 -18.15 15.30
N THR A 154 -22.12 -19.28 15.63
CA THR A 154 -21.95 -19.96 16.93
C THR A 154 -20.99 -21.16 16.87
N ARG A 155 -20.20 -21.30 15.80
CA ARG A 155 -19.31 -22.44 15.61
C ARG A 155 -18.21 -22.44 16.67
N LYS A 156 -17.88 -23.64 17.17
CA LYS A 156 -16.78 -23.85 18.13
C LYS A 156 -15.51 -24.37 17.47
N THR A 157 -15.61 -24.88 16.25
CA THR A 157 -14.51 -25.45 15.48
C THR A 157 -14.48 -24.83 14.11
N PHE A 158 -13.27 -24.55 13.62
CA PHE A 158 -13.04 -23.92 12.34
C PHE A 158 -12.25 -24.87 11.44
N LYS A 159 -12.85 -25.26 10.31
CA LYS A 159 -12.17 -26.01 9.25
C LYS A 159 -12.06 -25.14 8.01
N MET A 160 -10.87 -25.10 7.41
CA MET A 160 -10.64 -24.34 6.17
C MET A 160 -11.61 -24.80 5.06
N GLU A 161 -11.87 -26.10 4.96
CA GLU A 161 -12.79 -26.65 3.97
C GLU A 161 -14.21 -26.07 4.08
N ASP A 162 -14.75 -25.93 5.29
CA ASP A 162 -16.10 -25.36 5.50
C ASP A 162 -16.13 -23.88 5.08
N PHE A 163 -15.10 -23.13 5.45
CA PHE A 163 -14.93 -21.73 5.05
C PHE A 163 -14.80 -21.57 3.54
N TYR A 164 -13.98 -22.42 2.91
CA TYR A 164 -13.75 -22.42 1.47
C TYR A 164 -15.03 -22.73 0.68
N ARG A 165 -15.80 -23.75 1.09
CA ARG A 165 -17.09 -24.07 0.46
C ARG A 165 -18.09 -22.92 0.61
N TRP A 166 -18.15 -22.30 1.80
CA TRP A 166 -18.99 -21.14 2.07
C TRP A 166 -18.60 -19.94 1.17
N GLN A 167 -17.29 -19.65 1.06
CA GLN A 167 -16.77 -18.60 0.18
C GLN A 167 -17.10 -18.85 -1.29
N ARG A 168 -16.93 -20.08 -1.78
CA ARG A 168 -17.24 -20.42 -3.19
C ARG A 168 -18.71 -20.22 -3.53
N LYS A 169 -19.62 -20.62 -2.64
CA LYS A 169 -21.05 -20.37 -2.80
C LYS A 169 -21.35 -18.87 -2.80
N ARG A 170 -20.84 -18.13 -1.82
CA ARG A 170 -21.07 -16.69 -1.68
C ARG A 170 -20.54 -15.88 -2.86
N LEU A 171 -19.37 -16.24 -3.39
CA LEU A 171 -18.71 -15.55 -4.49
C LEU A 171 -19.08 -16.11 -5.87
N ASN A 172 -19.85 -17.21 -5.92
CA ASN A 172 -20.19 -17.93 -7.14
C ASN A 172 -18.96 -18.35 -7.98
N ILE A 173 -17.87 -18.80 -7.32
CA ILE A 173 -16.62 -19.18 -7.99
C ILE A 173 -16.61 -20.68 -8.25
N LEU A 174 -16.51 -21.04 -9.54
CA LEU A 174 -16.53 -22.43 -10.03
C LEU A 174 -17.81 -23.18 -9.61
N MET A 175 -18.96 -22.50 -9.55
CA MET A 175 -20.23 -23.10 -9.15
C MET A 175 -21.14 -23.34 -10.37
N ASP A 176 -21.88 -24.44 -10.36
CA ASP A 176 -23.02 -24.72 -11.24
C ASP A 176 -24.28 -24.80 -10.36
N GLY A 177 -24.99 -23.67 -10.26
CA GLY A 177 -26.02 -23.46 -9.26
C GLY A 177 -25.46 -23.66 -7.84
N ASP A 178 -26.07 -24.57 -7.08
CA ASP A 178 -25.66 -24.90 -5.71
C ASP A 178 -24.53 -25.94 -5.62
N THR A 179 -24.05 -26.45 -6.75
CA THR A 179 -23.06 -27.54 -6.82
C THR A 179 -21.72 -27.05 -7.37
N PRO A 180 -20.59 -27.62 -6.92
CA PRO A 180 -19.29 -27.25 -7.49
C PRO A 180 -19.17 -27.81 -8.92
N VAL A 181 -18.60 -27.01 -9.83
CA VAL A 181 -18.16 -27.47 -11.14
C VAL A 181 -17.24 -28.68 -10.97
N GLY A 182 -17.45 -29.72 -11.76
CA GLY A 182 -16.70 -30.99 -11.67
C GLY A 182 -17.20 -31.95 -10.58
N GLY A 183 -18.27 -31.60 -9.85
CA GLY A 183 -18.93 -32.50 -8.89
C GLY A 183 -18.20 -32.68 -7.56
N GLN A 184 -16.99 -32.12 -7.41
CA GLN A 184 -16.21 -32.19 -6.18
C GLN A 184 -15.82 -30.79 -5.71
N TRP A 185 -15.72 -30.62 -4.38
CA TRP A 185 -15.32 -29.34 -3.80
C TRP A 185 -13.81 -29.10 -3.91
N ASN A 186 -13.00 -30.16 -3.85
CA ASN A 186 -11.55 -30.07 -3.80
C ASN A 186 -10.92 -31.25 -4.57
N PHE A 187 -9.83 -30.97 -5.28
CA PHE A 187 -9.01 -31.94 -6.02
C PHE A 187 -7.57 -32.02 -5.45
N ASP A 188 -7.36 -31.63 -4.19
CA ASP A 188 -6.03 -31.56 -3.55
C ASP A 188 -5.29 -32.91 -3.58
N GLU A 189 -5.99 -34.04 -3.43
CA GLU A 189 -5.36 -35.37 -3.47
C GLU A 189 -4.69 -35.67 -4.82
N GLU A 190 -5.25 -35.16 -5.92
CA GLU A 190 -4.70 -35.32 -7.27
C GLU A 190 -3.47 -34.45 -7.52
N ASN A 191 -3.21 -33.45 -6.66
CA ASN A 191 -2.14 -32.45 -6.82
C ASN A 191 -0.92 -32.68 -5.93
N ARG A 192 -0.67 -33.94 -5.52
CA ARG A 192 0.40 -34.32 -4.57
C ARG A 192 1.57 -35.09 -5.19
N GLU A 193 1.59 -35.27 -6.51
CA GLU A 193 2.71 -35.92 -7.19
C GLU A 193 3.99 -35.08 -7.06
N PRO A 194 5.17 -35.71 -6.87
CA PRO A 194 6.42 -34.99 -6.80
C PRO A 194 6.75 -34.34 -8.16
N PRO A 195 7.51 -33.23 -8.18
CA PRO A 195 8.02 -32.68 -9.42
C PRO A 195 8.77 -33.74 -10.24
N PRO A 196 8.67 -33.72 -11.58
CA PRO A 196 9.42 -34.64 -12.44
C PRO A 196 10.93 -34.60 -12.15
N LYS A 197 11.59 -35.77 -12.13
CA LYS A 197 13.04 -35.90 -11.89
C LYS A 197 13.91 -35.42 -13.06
N THR A 198 13.30 -35.27 -14.24
CA THR A 198 13.94 -34.79 -15.46
C THR A 198 12.98 -33.79 -16.12
N GLY A 199 13.53 -32.80 -16.83
CA GLY A 199 12.72 -31.76 -17.46
C GLY A 199 12.44 -30.52 -16.59
N HIS A 200 13.32 -30.20 -15.64
CA HIS A 200 13.24 -28.97 -14.82
C HIS A 200 13.36 -27.70 -15.66
N ASP A 201 13.91 -27.81 -16.87
CA ASP A 201 14.01 -26.76 -17.89
C ASP A 201 12.67 -26.47 -18.59
N ARG A 202 11.61 -27.24 -18.31
CA ARG A 202 10.27 -27.02 -18.87
C ARG A 202 9.48 -25.95 -18.13
N TRP A 203 9.91 -25.54 -16.95
CA TRP A 203 9.21 -24.52 -16.18
C TRP A 203 9.59 -23.12 -16.69
N PRO A 204 8.63 -22.19 -16.72
CA PRO A 204 8.94 -20.81 -17.04
C PRO A 204 9.99 -20.29 -16.05
N GLN A 205 10.98 -19.58 -16.58
CA GLN A 205 11.93 -18.87 -15.74
C GLN A 205 11.19 -17.76 -14.98
N PRO A 206 11.60 -17.44 -13.74
CA PRO A 206 11.10 -16.27 -13.06
C PRO A 206 11.29 -15.02 -13.93
N VAL A 207 10.37 -14.07 -13.82
CA VAL A 207 10.54 -12.76 -14.45
C VAL A 207 11.53 -11.97 -13.61
N TYR A 208 12.58 -11.45 -14.25
CA TYR A 208 13.56 -10.58 -13.63
C TYR A 208 13.36 -9.17 -14.15
N ALA A 209 13.15 -8.20 -13.25
CA ALA A 209 13.16 -6.79 -13.62
C ALA A 209 14.57 -6.21 -13.49
N GLN A 210 14.90 -5.24 -14.34
CA GLN A 210 16.14 -4.48 -14.21
C GLN A 210 16.01 -3.52 -13.02
N LEU A 211 17.02 -3.54 -12.15
CA LEU A 211 17.08 -2.62 -11.01
C LEU A 211 17.48 -1.21 -11.50
N ASP A 212 16.83 -0.19 -10.96
CA ASP A 212 17.04 1.22 -11.31
C ASP A 212 17.61 2.05 -10.14
N GLU A 213 17.57 3.38 -10.25
CA GLU A 213 18.09 4.28 -9.21
C GLU A 213 17.27 4.23 -7.91
N ILE A 214 15.94 4.02 -7.97
CA ILE A 214 15.11 3.86 -6.76
C ILE A 214 15.60 2.63 -6.00
N ASP A 215 15.87 1.52 -6.69
CA ASP A 215 16.40 0.32 -6.05
C ASP A 215 17.78 0.59 -5.41
N ALA A 216 18.67 1.29 -6.12
CA ALA A 216 19.98 1.65 -5.59
C ALA A 216 19.89 2.57 -4.34
N GLU A 217 18.97 3.53 -4.33
CA GLU A 217 18.69 4.38 -3.17
C GLU A 217 18.14 3.59 -1.99
N VAL A 218 17.12 2.76 -2.22
CA VAL A 218 16.50 1.94 -1.18
C VAL A 218 17.54 0.99 -0.59
N MET A 219 18.40 0.39 -1.41
CA MET A 219 19.49 -0.44 -0.92
C MET A 219 20.43 0.33 0.01
N ARG A 220 20.79 1.58 -0.30
CA ARG A 220 21.58 2.42 0.62
C ARG A 220 20.85 2.67 1.94
N ASP A 221 19.54 2.92 1.87
CA ASP A 221 18.74 3.30 3.04
C ASP A 221 18.44 2.13 4.00
N VAL A 222 18.29 0.90 3.51
CA VAL A 222 17.84 -0.24 4.34
C VAL A 222 18.96 -1.22 4.70
N SER A 223 20.12 -1.16 4.05
CA SER A 223 21.19 -2.18 4.21
C SER A 223 21.71 -2.30 5.65
N GLU A 224 21.84 -1.19 6.38
CA GLU A 224 22.43 -1.19 7.74
C GLU A 224 21.56 -1.93 8.77
N THR A 225 20.25 -2.04 8.53
CA THR A 225 19.28 -2.61 9.49
C THR A 225 18.72 -3.95 9.06
N THR A 226 19.18 -4.49 7.92
CA THR A 226 18.64 -5.71 7.30
C THR A 226 19.71 -6.79 7.12
N TRP A 227 19.32 -7.98 6.67
CA TRP A 227 20.25 -9.11 6.44
C TRP A 227 19.85 -9.93 5.22
N GLY A 228 20.77 -10.75 4.72
CA GLY A 228 20.49 -11.74 3.68
C GLY A 228 20.98 -11.34 2.30
N ALA A 229 20.55 -12.09 1.28
CA ALA A 229 20.98 -11.86 -0.10
C ALA A 229 20.36 -10.58 -0.65
N VAL A 230 21.14 -9.80 -1.41
CA VAL A 230 20.67 -8.58 -2.09
C VAL A 230 19.58 -8.90 -3.13
N PRO A 231 18.70 -7.96 -3.47
CA PRO A 231 17.76 -8.13 -4.58
C PRO A 231 18.52 -8.31 -5.91
N ASP A 232 17.99 -9.19 -6.75
CA ASP A 232 18.55 -9.57 -8.06
C ASP A 232 17.55 -9.37 -9.22
N GLY A 233 16.38 -8.80 -8.93
CA GLY A 233 15.29 -8.60 -9.88
C GLY A 233 14.17 -9.63 -9.84
N THR A 234 14.30 -10.75 -9.11
CA THR A 234 13.26 -11.82 -9.04
C THR A 234 11.93 -11.35 -8.43
N TRP A 235 11.96 -10.27 -7.66
CA TRP A 235 10.80 -9.66 -6.99
C TRP A 235 10.79 -8.14 -7.15
N ALA A 236 11.38 -7.63 -8.23
CA ALA A 236 11.43 -6.19 -8.44
C ALA A 236 10.02 -5.65 -8.74
N THR A 237 9.79 -4.46 -8.18
CA THR A 237 8.50 -3.79 -8.00
C THR A 237 8.30 -2.74 -9.06
#